data_AF-A0A661IW43-F1
#
_entry.id   AF-A0A661IW43-F1
#
_cell.length_a   1.000
_cell.length_b   1.000
_cell.length_c   1.000
_cell.angle_alpha   90.00
_cell.angle_beta   90.00
_cell.angle_gamma   90.00
#
_symmetry.space_group_name_H-M   'P 1'
#
loop_
_entity.id
_entity.type
_entity.pdbx_description
1 polymer ?
#
loop_
_entity_poly.entity_id
_entity_poly.type
_entity_poly.pdbx_seq_one_letter_code
_entity_poly.pdbx_strand_id
1 'polypeptide(L)' 'MLLRGIEQLPERQRMALTLKAFADLKYEEIAEVMGCSVGAAKAHFHHAFYKLKEIMEGIGEL' A
#
# COMPACT_ATOMS: atom_id res chain seq x y z
N MET A 1 -2.20 8.29 -14.34
CA MET A 1 -3.32 7.77 -13.54
C MET A 1 -2.83 7.01 -12.31
N LEU A 2 -1.94 6.01 -12.46
CA LEU A 2 -1.39 5.22 -11.35
C LEU A 2 -0.79 6.05 -10.21
N LEU A 3 0.13 6.98 -10.49
CA LEU A 3 0.76 7.83 -9.47
C LEU A 3 -0.27 8.64 -8.67
N ARG A 4 -1.28 9.21 -9.34
CA ARG A 4 -2.39 9.94 -8.68
C ARG A 4 -3.25 9.03 -7.80
N GLY A 5 -3.40 7.76 -8.16
CA GLY A 5 -4.08 6.78 -7.32
C GLY A 5 -3.28 6.42 -6.07
N ILE A 6 -1.97 6.26 -6.22
CA ILE A 6 -1.05 6.00 -5.10
C ILE A 6 -1.03 7.18 -4.12
N GLU A 7 -1.07 8.42 -4.63
CA GLU A 7 -1.13 9.64 -3.81
C GLU A 7 -2.39 9.72 -2.93
N GLN A 8 -3.50 9.14 -3.37
CA GLN A 8 -4.77 9.10 -2.62
C GLN A 8 -4.80 8.02 -1.52
N LEU A 9 -3.81 7.14 -1.47
CA LEU A 9 -3.72 6.14 -0.41
C LEU A 9 -3.32 6.79 0.93
N PRO A 10 -3.87 6.31 2.07
CA PRO A 10 -3.36 6.65 3.39
C PRO A 10 -1.85 6.40 3.49
N GLU A 11 -1.15 7.26 4.23
CA GLU A 11 0.31 7.29 4.25
C GLU A 11 0.95 5.91 4.51
N ARG A 12 0.47 5.18 5.52
CA ARG A 12 1.00 3.84 5.85
C ARG A 12 0.71 2.78 4.77
N GLN A 13 -0.43 2.88 4.09
CA GLN A 13 -0.79 1.99 2.98
C GLN A 13 0.08 2.29 1.76
N ARG A 14 0.24 3.57 1.42
CA ARG A 14 1.15 4.04 0.36
C ARG A 14 2.58 3.56 0.60
N MET A 15 3.07 3.68 1.83
CA MET A 15 4.42 3.26 2.20
C MET A 15 4.61 1.75 2.03
N ALA A 16 3.71 0.93 2.57
CA ALA A 16 3.78 -0.53 2.42
C ALA A 16 3.74 -0.97 0.94
N LEU A 17 2.86 -0.36 0.14
CA LEU A 17 2.77 -0.62 -1.30
C LEU A 17 4.06 -0.21 -2.01
N THR A 18 4.61 0.96 -1.68
CA THR A 18 5.80 1.50 -2.34
C THR A 18 7.01 0.62 -2.07
N LEU A 19 7.23 0.28 -0.80
CA LEU A 19 8.33 -0.59 -0.39
C LEU A 19 8.21 -1.98 -1.01
N LYS A 20 6.99 -2.52 -1.14
CA LYS A 20 6.80 -3.84 -1.73
C LYS A 20 6.96 -3.86 -3.25
N ALA A 21 6.33 -2.91 -3.96
CA ALA A 21 6.22 -2.94 -5.41
C ALA A 21 7.38 -2.27 -6.13
N PHE A 22 8.03 -1.27 -5.52
CA PHE A 22 9.09 -0.49 -6.16
C PHE A 22 10.47 -0.74 -5.55
N ALA A 23 10.55 -1.07 -4.26
CA ALA A 23 11.81 -1.43 -3.60
C ALA A 23 12.01 -2.95 -3.44
N ASP A 24 11.05 -3.76 -3.89
CA ASP A 24 11.03 -5.24 -3.82
C ASP A 24 11.36 -5.83 -2.44
N LEU A 25 11.00 -5.10 -1.37
CA LEU A 25 11.26 -5.58 -0.02
C LEU A 25 10.34 -6.74 0.37
N LYS A 26 10.82 -7.60 1.27
CA LYS A 26 10.01 -8.62 1.94
C LYS A 26 9.18 -7.98 3.06
N TYR A 27 8.14 -8.65 3.52
CA TYR A 27 7.25 -8.09 4.55
C TYR A 27 7.95 -7.88 5.90
N GLU A 28 8.95 -8.70 6.19
CA GLU A 28 9.82 -8.57 7.36
C GLU A 28 10.60 -7.26 7.31
N GLU A 29 11.26 -6.97 6.19
CA GLU A 29 12.01 -5.72 5.96
C GLU A 29 11.09 -4.50 5.95
N ILE A 30 9.90 -4.63 5.35
CA ILE A 30 8.87 -3.57 5.39
C ILE A 30 8.44 -3.28 6.82
N ALA A 31 8.23 -4.32 7.64
CA ALA A 31 7.82 -4.17 9.03
C ALA A 31 8.89 -3.45 9.87
N GLU A 32 10.17 -3.76 9.62
CA GLU A 32 11.30 -3.06 10.23
C GLU A 32 11.32 -1.57 9.85
N VAL A 33 11.22 -1.25 8.55
CA VAL A 33 11.19 0.14 8.07
C VAL A 33 9.98 0.91 8.63
N MET A 34 8.82 0.26 8.72
CA MET A 34 7.58 0.88 9.18
C MET A 34 7.44 0.92 10.72
N GLY A 35 8.37 0.30 11.46
CA GLY A 35 8.30 0.18 12.92
C GLY A 35 7.01 -0.51 13.38
N CYS A 36 6.58 -1.58 12.69
CA CYS A 36 5.35 -2.31 12.99
C CYS A 36 5.55 -3.83 12.94
N SER A 37 4.49 -4.60 13.16
CA SER A 37 4.55 -6.07 13.00
C SER A 37 4.47 -6.47 11.53
N VAL A 38 5.00 -7.65 11.18
CA VAL A 38 4.87 -8.24 9.84
C VAL A 38 3.39 -8.38 9.42
N GLY A 39 2.51 -8.71 10.37
CA GLY A 39 1.07 -8.75 10.14
C GLY A 39 0.48 -7.38 9.77
N ALA A 40 0.91 -6.31 10.46
CA ALA A 40 0.50 -4.95 10.14
C ALA A 40 1.03 -4.49 8.76
N ALA A 41 2.28 -4.82 8.42
CA ALA A 41 2.84 -4.54 7.09
C ALA A 41 2.03 -5.23 5.98
N LYS A 42 1.70 -6.52 6.15
CA LYS A 42 0.83 -7.27 5.23
C LYS A 42 -0.56 -6.65 5.10
N ALA A 43 -1.18 -6.27 6.22
CA ALA A 43 -2.50 -5.63 6.22
C ALA A 43 -2.47 -4.29 5.50
N HIS A 44 -1.47 -3.44 5.78
CA HIS A 44 -1.30 -2.16 5.08
C HIS A 44 -1.11 -2.34 3.58
N PHE A 45 -0.27 -3.28 3.14
CA PHE A 45 -0.10 -3.60 1.73
C PHE A 45 -1.40 -4.09 1.08
N HIS A 46 -2.09 -5.04 1.72
CA HIS A 46 -3.35 -5.59 1.22
C HIS A 46 -4.38 -4.48 1.03
N HIS A 47 -4.63 -3.65 2.05
CA HIS A 47 -5.56 -2.53 1.93
C HIS A 47 -5.12 -1.51 0.86
N ALA A 48 -3.81 -1.23 0.75
CA ALA A 48 -3.28 -0.35 -0.28
C ALA A 48 -3.59 -0.87 -1.70
N PHE A 49 -3.37 -2.17 -1.94
CA PHE A 49 -3.58 -2.81 -3.23
C PHE A 49 -5.04 -2.76 -3.67
N TYR A 50 -5.96 -3.16 -2.79
CA TYR A 50 -7.40 -3.14 -3.10
C TYR A 50 -7.93 -1.72 -3.28
N LYS A 51 -7.52 -0.78 -2.42
CA LYS A 51 -7.96 0.61 -2.57
C LYS A 51 -7.41 1.26 -3.84
N LEU A 52 -6.17 0.96 -4.22
CA LEU A 52 -5.61 1.43 -5.49
C LEU A 52 -6.37 0.84 -6.68
N LYS A 53 -6.75 -0.44 -6.61
CA LYS A 53 -7.59 -1.09 -7.62
C LYS A 53 -8.94 -0.39 -7.76
N GLU A 54 -9.63 -0.12 -6.64
CA GLU A 54 -10.92 0.61 -6.63
C GLU A 54 -10.80 2.00 -7.25
N ILE A 55 -9.74 2.75 -6.91
CA ILE A 55 -9.47 4.08 -7.48
C ILE A 55 -9.24 3.98 -9.01
N MET A 56 -8.52 2.96 -9.46
CA MET A 56 -8.23 2.75 -10.89
C MET A 56 -9.46 2.30 -11.69
N GLU A 57 -10.33 1.50 -11.07
CA GLU A 57 -11.57 1.01 -11.68
C GLU A 57 -12.72 2.02 -11.57
N GLY A 58 -12.56 3.11 -10.83
CA GLY A 58 -13.59 4.13 -10.62
C GLY A 58 -14.74 3.66 -9.73
N ILE A 59 -14.52 2.64 -8.90
CA ILE A 59 -15.56 2.02 -8.05
C ILE A 59 -15.81 2.85 -6.76
N GLY A 60 -15.16 4.00 -6.63
CA GLY A 60 -15.17 4.83 -5.43
C GLY A 60 -16.04 6.09 -5.49
N GLU A 61 -17.23 6.06 -6.10
CA GLU A 61 -18.32 7.02 -5.86
C GLU A 61 -19.69 6.30 -6.02
N LEU A 62 -20.21 5.74 -4.93
CA LEU A 62 -21.63 5.43 -4.69
C LEU A 62 -21.90 5.46 -3.18
#